data_AF-A0A344UPT5-F1
#
_entry.id   AF-A0A344UPT5-F1
#
_cell.length_a   1.000
_cell.length_b   1.000
_cell.length_c   1.000
_cell.angle_alpha   90.00
_cell.angle_beta   90.00
_cell.angle_gamma   90.00
#
_symmetry.space_group_name_H-M   'P 1'
#
loop_
_entity.id
_entity.type
_entity.pdbx_description
1 polymer ?
#
loop_
_entity_poly.entity_id
_entity_poly.type
_entity_poly.pdbx_seq_one_letter_code
_entity_poly.pdbx_strand_id
1 'polypeptide(L)'
;MAVFGVIQAAVVLQARSAVTEAARAAVRAETLAGSQPGDALDAARQVAGPSGVRDISVAVHRSGALTTVEVRARVPVLLDRASTPLSASAVGVKEGT
;
A
#
# COMPACT_ATOMS: atom_id res chain seq x y z
N MET A 1 26.16 3.34 -16.25
CA MET A 1 25.27 2.26 -15.77
C MET A 1 25.02 2.30 -14.26
N ALA A 2 26.02 2.55 -13.41
CA ALA A 2 25.84 2.60 -11.95
C ALA A 2 24.82 3.66 -11.47
N VAL A 3 24.86 4.88 -12.01
CA VAL A 3 23.95 5.98 -11.60
C VAL A 3 22.47 5.62 -11.78
N PHE A 4 22.11 4.99 -12.90
CA PHE A 4 20.73 4.55 -13.15
C PHE A 4 20.28 3.47 -12.18
N GLY A 5 21.16 2.51 -11.85
CA GLY A 5 20.87 1.50 -10.84
C GLY A 5 20.60 2.11 -9.47
N VAL A 6 21.37 3.14 -9.08
CA VAL A 6 21.16 3.86 -7.82
C VAL A 6 19.83 4.61 -7.81
N ILE A 7 19.50 5.33 -8.90
CA ILE A 7 18.22 6.04 -9.02
C ILE A 7 17.05 5.06 -8.95
N GLN A 8 17.12 3.95 -9.68
CA GLN A 8 16.07 2.93 -9.67
C GLN A 8 15.90 2.32 -8.27
N ALA A 9 16.99 2.04 -7.56
CA ALA A 9 16.93 1.53 -6.20
C ALA A 9 16.28 2.55 -5.23
N ALA A 10 16.61 3.84 -5.37
CA ALA A 10 16.00 4.90 -4.58
C ALA A 10 14.49 5.01 -4.82
N VAL A 11 14.05 4.96 -6.08
CA VAL A 11 12.63 4.97 -6.45
C VAL A 11 11.89 3.76 -5.87
N VAL A 12 12.46 2.57 -5.94
CA VAL A 12 11.87 1.35 -5.37
C VAL A 12 11.76 1.44 -3.85
N LEU A 13 12.79 1.97 -3.19
CA LEU A 13 12.79 2.15 -1.75
C LEU A 13 11.72 3.16 -1.31
N GLN A 14 11.63 4.30 -2.00
CA GLN A 14 10.61 5.31 -1.74
C GLN A 14 9.19 4.74 -1.93
N ALA A 15 8.96 4.00 -3.02
CA ALA A 15 7.69 3.34 -3.28
C ALA A 15 7.33 2.30 -2.21
N ARG A 16 8.31 1.53 -1.70
CA ARG A 16 8.10 0.59 -0.58
C ARG A 16 7.64 1.29 0.69
N SER A 17 8.26 2.43 1.02
CA SER A 17 7.84 3.24 2.17
C SER A 17 6.40 3.71 2.00
N ALA A 18 6.03 4.21 0.82
CA ALA A 18 4.67 4.66 0.53
C ALA A 18 3.64 3.53 0.59
N VAL A 19 3.94 2.34 0.07
CA VAL A 19 3.05 1.17 0.16
C VAL A 19 2.89 0.70 1.61
N THR A 20 3.94 0.79 2.42
CA THR A 20 3.89 0.48 3.86
C THR A 20 3.01 1.46 4.62
N GLU A 21 3.13 2.76 4.31
CA GLU A 21 2.28 3.79 4.90
C GLU A 21 0.82 3.66 4.44
N ALA A 22 0.60 3.32 3.16
CA ALA A 22 -0.72 3.04 2.62
C ALA A 22 -1.39 1.86 3.32
N ALA A 23 -0.66 0.78 3.62
CA ALA A 23 -1.20 -0.34 4.41
C ALA A 23 -1.64 0.10 5.81
N ARG A 24 -0.85 0.96 6.47
CA ARG A 24 -1.20 1.54 7.77
C ARG A 24 -2.42 2.46 7.69
N ALA A 25 -2.52 3.28 6.66
CA ALA A 25 -3.67 4.15 6.46
C ALA A 25 -4.94 3.35 6.15
N ALA A 26 -4.83 2.33 5.30
CA ALA A 26 -5.93 1.46 4.92
C ALA A 26 -6.47 0.65 6.10
N VAL A 27 -5.59 0.09 6.94
CA VAL A 27 -6.05 -0.62 8.15
C VAL A 27 -6.71 0.33 9.13
N ARG A 28 -6.20 1.56 9.30
CA ARG A 28 -6.85 2.57 10.16
C ARG A 28 -8.26 2.88 9.66
N ALA A 29 -8.41 3.15 8.37
CA ALA A 29 -9.72 3.42 7.76
C ALA A 29 -10.70 2.27 8.00
N GLU A 30 -10.28 1.02 7.79
CA GLU A 30 -11.11 -0.17 8.01
C GLU A 30 -11.46 -0.43 9.48
N THR A 31 -10.58 -0.03 10.41
CA THR A 31 -10.82 -0.24 11.85
C THR A 31 -11.73 0.81 12.49
N LEU A 32 -12.01 1.92 11.80
CA LEU A 32 -12.92 2.94 12.29
C LEU A 32 -14.36 2.42 12.39
N ALA A 33 -15.07 2.86 13.43
CA ALA A 33 -16.50 2.62 13.55
C ALA A 33 -17.26 3.23 12.37
N GLY A 34 -18.06 2.42 11.68
CA GLY A 34 -18.85 2.86 10.52
C GLY A 34 -18.12 2.81 9.18
N SER A 35 -16.91 2.23 9.09
CA SER A 35 -16.21 2.07 7.81
C SER A 35 -17.06 1.32 6.77
N GLN A 36 -17.02 1.82 5.53
CA GLN A 36 -17.72 1.31 4.37
C GLN A 36 -16.79 0.49 3.46
N PRO A 37 -17.34 -0.46 2.68
CA PRO A 37 -16.56 -1.15 1.66
C PRO A 37 -15.95 -0.15 0.67
N GLY A 38 -14.61 -0.12 0.61
CA GLY A 38 -13.87 0.78 -0.29
C GLY A 38 -12.98 1.78 0.43
N ASP A 39 -13.26 2.11 1.69
CA ASP A 39 -12.49 3.08 2.47
C ASP A 39 -11.00 2.73 2.56
N ALA A 40 -10.69 1.44 2.76
CA ALA A 40 -9.32 0.94 2.77
C ALA A 40 -8.58 1.24 1.46
N LEU A 41 -9.27 1.02 0.33
CA LEU A 41 -8.70 1.20 -1.00
C LEU A 41 -8.51 2.68 -1.31
N ASP A 42 -9.47 3.52 -0.95
CA ASP A 42 -9.38 4.96 -1.16
C ASP A 42 -8.28 5.59 -0.29
N ALA A 43 -8.17 5.18 0.99
CA ALA A 43 -7.06 5.58 1.85
C ALA A 43 -5.70 5.11 1.30
N ALA A 44 -5.59 3.85 0.86
CA ALA A 44 -4.37 3.34 0.26
C ALA A 44 -3.97 4.11 -1.02
N ARG A 45 -4.95 4.43 -1.88
CA ARG A 45 -4.74 5.21 -3.11
C ARG A 45 -4.33 6.65 -2.82
N GLN A 46 -4.94 7.28 -1.82
CA GLN A 46 -4.62 8.64 -1.43
C GLN A 46 -3.16 8.76 -0.94
N VAL A 47 -2.69 7.77 -0.18
CA VAL A 47 -1.31 7.75 0.34
C VAL A 47 -0.29 7.31 -0.71
N ALA A 48 -0.56 6.21 -1.44
CA ALA A 48 0.42 5.66 -2.39
C ALA A 48 0.37 6.30 -3.78
N GLY A 49 -0.74 6.90 -4.20
CA GLY A 49 -0.91 7.49 -5.54
C GLY A 49 0.18 8.47 -5.95
N PRO A 50 0.62 9.41 -5.09
CA PRO A 50 1.69 10.35 -5.40
C PRO A 50 3.08 9.71 -5.55
N SER A 51 3.28 8.45 -5.14
CA SER A 51 4.59 7.78 -5.16
C SER A 51 4.98 7.15 -6.51
N GLY A 52 4.13 7.29 -7.54
CA GLY A 52 4.41 6.78 -8.88
C GLY A 52 4.17 5.27 -9.07
N VAL A 53 3.60 4.60 -8.07
CA VAL A 53 3.14 3.20 -8.18
C VAL A 53 1.83 3.10 -8.97
N ARG A 54 1.58 1.92 -9.54
CA ARG A 54 0.39 1.57 -10.33
C ARG A 54 -0.29 0.33 -9.78
N ASP A 55 -1.48 0.03 -10.29
CA ASP A 55 -2.25 -1.17 -9.99
C ASP A 55 -2.44 -1.41 -8.48
N ILE A 56 -2.73 -0.33 -7.76
CA ILE A 56 -2.95 -0.36 -6.31
C ILE A 56 -4.21 -1.19 -6.03
N SER A 57 -4.03 -2.28 -5.29
CA SER A 57 -5.10 -3.16 -4.83
C SER A 57 -4.97 -3.41 -3.34
N VAL A 58 -6.11 -3.64 -2.69
CA VAL A 58 -6.20 -3.85 -1.25
C VAL A 58 -6.98 -5.12 -0.98
N ALA A 59 -6.41 -6.00 -0.15
CA ALA A 59 -7.09 -7.17 0.40
C ALA A 59 -7.30 -6.97 1.89
N VAL A 60 -8.54 -7.10 2.34
CA VAL A 60 -8.92 -6.96 3.75
C VAL A 60 -9.30 -8.33 4.28
N HIS A 61 -8.64 -8.76 5.34
CA HIS A 61 -8.90 -10.02 6.04
C HIS A 61 -9.31 -9.70 7.48
N ARG A 62 -10.56 -10.04 7.83
CA ARG A 62 -11.10 -9.84 9.18
C ARG A 62 -11.13 -11.18 9.92
N SER A 63 -10.56 -11.23 11.11
CA SER A 63 -10.53 -12.41 11.98
C SER A 63 -10.82 -12.00 13.41
N GLY A 64 -12.08 -12.16 13.84
CA GLY A 64 -12.54 -11.67 15.13
C GLY A 64 -12.41 -10.15 15.23
N ALA A 65 -11.71 -9.66 16.25
CA ALA A 65 -11.44 -8.23 16.45
C ALA A 65 -10.26 -7.70 15.61
N LEU A 66 -9.47 -8.58 15.01
CA LEU A 66 -8.31 -8.21 14.21
C LEU A 66 -8.69 -8.01 12.74
N THR A 67 -8.23 -6.91 12.17
CA THR A 67 -8.30 -6.63 10.74
C THR A 67 -6.89 -6.53 10.19
N THR A 68 -6.57 -7.38 9.23
CA THR A 68 -5.32 -7.34 8.46
C THR A 68 -5.62 -6.77 7.09
N VAL A 69 -4.88 -5.75 6.70
CA VAL A 69 -4.97 -5.16 5.36
C VAL A 69 -3.66 -5.36 4.65
N GLU A 70 -3.72 -5.94 3.46
CA GLU A 70 -2.59 -6.07 2.54
C GLU A 70 -2.78 -5.10 1.37
N VAL A 71 -1.79 -4.26 1.11
CA VAL A 71 -1.74 -3.37 -0.04
C VAL A 71 -0.70 -3.89 -1.02
N ARG A 72 -1.10 -4.04 -2.27
CA ARG A 72 -0.23 -4.45 -3.38
C ARG A 72 -0.21 -3.34 -4.43
N ALA A 73 0.97 -3.09 -4.99
CA ALA A 73 1.16 -2.12 -6.06
C ALA A 73 2.34 -2.54 -6.95
N ARG A 74 2.52 -1.84 -8.07
CA ARG A 74 3.62 -2.06 -9.02
C ARG A 74 4.38 -0.77 -9.23
N VAL A 75 5.70 -0.79 -9.06
CA VAL A 75 6.55 0.37 -9.39
C VAL A 75 7.17 0.17 -10.77
N PRO A 76 7.04 1.12 -11.71
CA PRO A 76 7.64 1.00 -13.04
C PRO A 76 9.17 1.01 -12.96
N VAL A 77 9.80 0.16 -13.77
CA VAL A 77 11.25 0.17 -14.00
C VAL A 77 11.54 1.11 -15.16
N LEU A 78 12.42 2.08 -14.95
CA LEU A 78 12.73 3.15 -15.91
C LEU A 78 13.22 2.63 -17.28
N LEU A 79 13.82 1.44 -17.33
CA LEU A 79 14.57 0.96 -18.50
C LEU A 79 13.86 -0.10 -19.34
N ASP A 80 12.88 -0.85 -18.80
CA ASP A 80 12.50 -2.13 -19.44
C ASP A 80 10.98 -2.33 -19.62
N ARG A 81 10.17 -1.26 -19.47
CA ARG A 81 8.69 -1.34 -19.41
C ARG A 81 8.14 -2.30 -18.33
N ALA A 82 9.01 -3.02 -17.65
CA ALA A 82 8.73 -3.94 -16.58
C ALA A 82 8.31 -3.16 -15.32
N SER A 83 7.69 -3.88 -14.40
CA SER A 83 7.28 -3.33 -13.11
C SER A 83 7.73 -4.26 -12.00
N THR A 84 8.26 -3.71 -10.92
CA THR A 84 8.56 -4.48 -9.72
C THR A 84 7.31 -4.53 -8.84
N PRO A 85 6.82 -5.73 -8.47
CA PRO A 85 5.71 -5.84 -7.53
C PRO A 85 6.16 -5.40 -6.13
N LEU A 86 5.29 -4.68 -5.45
CA LEU A 86 5.44 -4.23 -4.07
C LEU A 86 4.22 -4.68 -3.27
N SER A 87 4.46 -5.07 -2.03
CA SER A 87 3.40 -5.44 -1.09
C SER A 87 3.79 -5.01 0.32
N ALA A 88 2.82 -4.56 1.09
CA ALA A 88 2.94 -4.37 2.52
C ALA A 88 1.64 -4.74 3.21
N SER A 89 1.73 -5.20 4.46
CA SER A 89 0.57 -5.49 5.29
C SER A 89 0.63 -4.72 6.60
N ALA A 90 -0.55 -4.41 7.13
CA ALA A 90 -0.71 -3.82 8.44
C ALA A 90 -1.89 -4.50 9.15
N VAL A 91 -1.81 -4.54 10.48
CA VAL A 91 -2.84 -5.15 11.34
C VAL A 91 -3.33 -4.08 12.30
N GLY A 92 -4.64 -4.06 12.54
CA GLY A 92 -5.30 -3.19 13.50
C GLY A 92 -6.45 -3.91 14.20
N VAL A 93 -6.89 -3.35 15.32
CA VAL A 93 -8.05 -3.84 16.08
C VAL A 93 -9.22 -2.93 15.74
N LYS A 94 -10.39 -3.50 15.44
CA LYS A 94 -11.59 -2.71 15.17
C LYS A 94 -11.99 -1.92 16.41
N GLU A 95 -12.17 -0.61 16.27
CA GLU A 95 -12.64 0.24 17.35
C GLU A 95 -14.13 -0.04 17.64
N GLY A 96 -14.41 -0.42 18.88
CA GLY A 96 -15.77 -0.43 19.44
C GLY A 96 -16.62 -1.66 19.10
N THR A 97 -16.92 -2.44 20.15
CA THR A 97 -18.29 -2.93 20.35
C THR A 97 -18.92 -2.04 21.41
#